data_AF-A0A139A8G2-F1
#
_entry.id   AF-A0A139A8G2-F1
#
_cell.length_a   1.000
_cell.length_b   1.000
_cell.length_c   1.000
_cell.angle_alpha   90.00
_cell.angle_beta   90.00
_cell.angle_gamma   90.00
#
_symmetry.space_group_name_H-M   'P 1'
#
loop_
_entity.id
_entity.type
_entity.pdbx_description
1 polymer ?
#
loop_
_entity_poly.entity_id
_entity_poly.type
_entity_poly.pdbx_seq_one_letter_code
_entity_poly.pdbx_strand_id
1 'polypeptide(L)'
;MASLGSNKNKGMSGDLTELQRLFLELGTRCNSVLCCRVTPLQKAQVVTLVRAFIHKVTLAIGDGANDVTMIQAAHVGIGIMGREGAQQNPYNELFRLAYNVTLVSLSPIIISIFEQNVEQEKLEQYPEAYREVQAGVDWNFRTGFVFIFESLWVCIAIFLPTLALVGDGDIAATGLTIGFYNLIWFLSAAIFMAVTYKFALVTRHWTIMHVGAITLSVFLLVIAVYLNVGLAYVDKSSPGDLATIPAFYFYLFLVPLAVQLPGMVGAVLRDNVGAVPDYVVLREEAYVQRSEMKRGGMRTGAAGANAGFIA
;
A
#
# COMPACT_ATOMS: atom_id res chain seq x y z
N MET A 1 -17.78 -8.67 68.02
CA MET A 1 -16.61 -7.78 68.21
C MET A 1 -15.40 -8.57 67.76
N ALA A 2 -14.56 -8.22 66.80
CA ALA A 2 -14.25 -7.06 65.96
C ALA A 2 -13.23 -7.65 64.94
N SER A 3 -12.89 -7.16 63.76
CA SER A 3 -13.23 -6.03 62.91
C SER A 3 -12.35 -6.26 61.66
N LEU A 4 -12.93 -6.04 60.49
CA LEU A 4 -12.30 -5.54 59.26
C LEU A 4 -10.76 -5.47 59.19
N GLY A 5 -10.20 -6.26 58.29
CA GLY A 5 -8.89 -6.05 57.66
C GLY A 5 -9.05 -5.81 56.16
N SER A 6 -9.60 -4.64 55.80
CA SER A 6 -9.58 -4.09 54.45
C SER A 6 -8.13 -3.95 53.98
N ASN A 7 -7.69 -4.78 53.02
CA ASN A 7 -6.45 -4.50 52.29
C ASN A 7 -6.78 -3.97 50.89
N LYS A 8 -6.84 -2.64 50.80
CA LYS A 8 -6.83 -1.88 49.56
C LYS A 8 -5.41 -1.94 48.99
N ASN A 9 -5.22 -2.64 47.88
CA ASN A 9 -4.09 -2.38 46.99
C ASN A 9 -4.58 -1.64 45.75
N LYS A 10 -4.11 -0.40 45.61
CA LYS A 10 -4.20 0.47 44.43
C LYS A 10 -3.21 -0.01 43.36
N GLY A 11 -3.60 0.10 42.08
CA GLY A 11 -2.69 0.12 40.94
C GLY A 11 -3.43 -0.12 39.62
N MET A 12 -3.56 0.91 38.78
CA MET A 12 -4.16 0.84 37.44
C MET A 12 -3.31 -0.03 36.49
N SER A 13 -4.01 -0.88 35.70
CA SER A 13 -3.63 -1.52 34.42
C SER A 13 -3.66 -3.06 34.46
N GLY A 14 -4.79 -3.64 34.03
CA GLY A 14 -4.73 -4.83 33.14
C GLY A 14 -5.30 -6.17 33.61
N ASP A 15 -5.72 -6.37 34.85
CA ASP A 15 -6.25 -7.68 35.27
C ASP A 15 -7.77 -7.80 35.05
N LEU A 16 -8.14 -8.78 34.22
CA LEU A 16 -9.51 -9.16 33.92
C LEU A 16 -10.15 -9.79 35.17
N THR A 17 -11.32 -9.30 35.59
CA THR A 17 -12.05 -9.97 36.68
C THR A 17 -12.43 -11.38 36.25
N GLU A 18 -12.51 -12.32 37.21
CA GLU A 18 -12.87 -13.71 36.93
C GLU A 18 -14.19 -13.84 36.15
N LEU A 19 -15.17 -13.01 36.50
CA LEU A 19 -16.47 -12.97 35.81
C LEU A 19 -16.34 -12.47 34.37
N GLN A 20 -15.52 -11.44 34.11
CA GLN A 20 -15.28 -10.96 32.75
C GLN A 20 -14.55 -12.02 31.90
N ARG A 21 -13.65 -12.80 32.50
CA ARG A 21 -12.98 -13.92 31.83
C ARG A 21 -13.97 -15.00 31.43
N LEU A 22 -14.80 -15.45 32.36
CA LEU A 22 -15.87 -16.42 32.10
C LEU A 22 -16.85 -15.92 31.03
N PHE A 23 -17.20 -14.63 31.09
CA PHE A 23 -18.07 -14.00 30.10
C PHE A 23 -17.45 -14.02 28.69
N LEU A 24 -16.17 -13.65 28.53
CA LEU A 24 -15.47 -13.70 27.24
C LEU A 24 -15.32 -15.13 26.73
N GLU A 25 -14.97 -16.08 27.60
CA GLU A 25 -14.82 -17.49 27.22
C GLU A 25 -16.14 -18.10 26.76
N LEU A 26 -17.23 -17.85 27.49
CA LEU A 26 -18.56 -18.30 27.07
C LEU A 26 -18.96 -17.63 25.75
N GLY A 27 -18.78 -16.32 25.65
CA GLY A 27 -19.15 -15.55 24.45
C GLY A 27 -18.40 -15.97 23.18
N THR A 28 -17.13 -16.36 23.30
CA THR A 28 -16.31 -16.82 22.16
C THR A 28 -16.61 -18.24 21.71
N ARG A 29 -17.20 -19.07 22.57
CA ARG A 29 -17.65 -20.43 22.22
C ARG A 29 -19.05 -20.47 21.61
N CYS A 30 -19.86 -19.43 21.84
CA CYS A 30 -21.20 -19.32 21.30
C CYS A 30 -21.20 -18.86 19.83
N ASN A 31 -22.08 -19.43 19.00
CA ASN A 31 -22.29 -18.96 17.63
C ASN A 31 -22.92 -17.56 17.56
N SER A 32 -23.71 -17.19 18.57
CA SER A 32 -24.37 -15.89 18.67
C SER A 32 -24.51 -15.47 20.14
N VAL A 33 -24.38 -14.16 20.39
CA VAL A 33 -24.52 -13.55 21.71
C VAL A 33 -25.49 -12.37 21.60
N LEU A 34 -26.53 -12.36 22.44
CA LEU A 34 -27.52 -11.30 22.48
C LEU A 34 -27.48 -10.61 23.85
N CYS A 35 -27.20 -9.31 23.86
CA CYS A 35 -27.25 -8.49 25.07
C CYS A 35 -28.54 -7.65 25.06
N CYS A 36 -29.43 -7.89 26.02
CA CYS A 36 -30.74 -7.22 26.10
C CYS A 36 -30.75 -6.08 27.12
N ARG A 37 -31.52 -5.02 26.83
CA ARG A 37 -31.74 -3.86 27.73
C ARG A 37 -30.44 -3.24 28.26
N VAL A 38 -29.45 -3.14 27.38
CA VAL A 38 -28.11 -2.62 27.69
C VAL A 38 -28.10 -1.10 27.59
N THR A 39 -27.54 -0.43 28.59
CA THR A 39 -27.32 1.02 28.54
C THR A 39 -26.21 1.39 27.53
N PRO A 40 -26.19 2.63 26.98
CA PRO A 40 -25.13 3.05 26.04
C PRO A 40 -23.71 2.83 26.56
N LEU A 41 -23.49 3.06 27.86
CA LEU A 41 -22.21 2.84 28.52
C LEU A 41 -21.84 1.35 28.57
N GLN A 42 -22.79 0.48 28.90
CA GLN A 42 -22.56 -0.96 28.98
C GLN A 42 -22.25 -1.55 27.59
N LYS A 43 -22.88 -1.05 26.52
CA LYS A 43 -22.53 -1.46 25.14
C LYS A 43 -21.04 -1.18 24.86
N ALA A 44 -20.57 0.03 25.17
CA ALA A 44 -19.18 0.43 25.00
C ALA A 44 -18.21 -0.39 25.88
N GLN A 45 -18.63 -0.75 27.10
CA GLN A 45 -17.84 -1.60 28.00
C GLN A 45 -17.63 -3.00 27.43
N VAL A 46 -18.66 -3.61 26.84
CA VAL A 46 -18.55 -4.92 26.17
C VAL A 46 -17.57 -4.83 25.00
N VAL A 47 -17.69 -3.81 24.16
CA VAL A 47 -16.77 -3.60 23.02
C VAL A 47 -15.33 -3.41 23.48
N THR A 48 -15.11 -2.58 24.51
CA THR A 48 -13.79 -2.34 25.09
C THR A 48 -13.19 -3.63 25.66
N LEU A 49 -14.01 -4.44 26.33
CA LEU A 49 -13.59 -5.72 26.89
C LEU A 49 -13.14 -6.69 25.79
N VAL A 50 -13.94 -6.85 24.73
CA VAL A 50 -13.59 -7.73 23.60
C VAL A 50 -12.34 -7.23 22.91
N ARG A 51 -12.26 -5.91 22.66
CA ARG A 51 -11.10 -5.27 22.03
C ARG A 51 -9.81 -5.49 22.81
N ALA A 52 -9.84 -5.32 24.13
CA ALA A 52 -8.66 -5.40 24.96
C ALA A 52 -8.11 -6.83 25.11
N PHE A 53 -8.98 -7.85 25.14
CA PHE A 53 -8.60 -9.21 25.56
C PHE A 53 -8.69 -10.28 24.48
N ILE A 54 -9.44 -10.07 23.38
CA ILE A 54 -9.54 -11.03 22.27
C ILE A 54 -8.52 -10.74 21.16
N HIS A 55 -7.89 -9.55 21.17
CA HIS A 55 -6.89 -9.11 20.18
C HIS A 55 -7.36 -9.24 18.72
N LYS A 56 -8.67 -9.06 18.48
CA LYS A 56 -9.26 -9.01 17.14
C LYS A 56 -9.75 -7.61 16.82
N VAL A 57 -9.80 -7.29 15.53
CA VAL A 57 -10.43 -6.05 15.04
C VAL A 57 -11.92 -6.11 15.39
N THR A 58 -12.43 -5.03 15.99
CA THR A 58 -13.82 -4.90 16.41
C THR A 58 -14.50 -3.84 15.58
N LEU A 59 -15.69 -4.15 15.10
CA LEU A 59 -16.54 -3.26 14.31
C LEU A 59 -17.85 -3.06 15.06
N ALA A 60 -18.28 -1.81 15.20
CA ALA A 60 -19.55 -1.44 15.83
C ALA A 60 -20.39 -0.61 14.84
N ILE A 61 -21.66 -1.00 14.70
CA ILE A 61 -22.64 -0.31 13.83
C ILE A 61 -23.79 0.18 14.71
N GLY A 62 -24.27 1.39 14.46
CA GLY A 62 -25.45 1.92 15.12
C GLY A 62 -26.06 3.10 14.37
N ASP A 63 -27.34 3.36 14.62
CA ASP A 63 -28.18 4.31 13.88
C ASP A 63 -28.61 5.53 14.70
N GLY A 64 -28.14 5.66 15.95
CA GLY A 64 -28.52 6.77 16.82
C GLY A 64 -27.52 7.13 17.92
N ALA A 65 -27.86 8.17 18.68
CA ALA A 65 -27.02 8.72 19.75
C ALA A 65 -26.66 7.68 20.84
N ASN A 66 -27.50 6.66 21.03
CA ASN A 66 -27.28 5.58 22.00
C ASN A 66 -26.11 4.65 21.65
N ASP A 67 -25.68 4.67 20.38
CA ASP A 67 -24.61 3.81 19.89
C ASP A 67 -23.32 4.58 19.66
N VAL A 68 -23.31 5.91 19.80
CA VAL A 68 -22.11 6.75 19.59
C VAL A 68 -20.96 6.29 20.50
N THR A 69 -21.23 6.04 21.78
CA THR A 69 -20.20 5.56 22.72
C THR A 69 -19.68 4.17 22.37
N MET A 70 -20.54 3.31 21.79
CA MET A 70 -20.16 1.97 21.34
C MET A 70 -19.32 2.04 20.06
N ILE A 71 -19.75 2.86 19.09
CA ILE A 71 -19.09 3.13 17.81
C ILE A 71 -17.68 3.69 18.05
N GLN A 72 -17.53 4.62 19.00
CA GLN A 72 -16.23 5.21 19.37
C GLN A 72 -15.30 4.24 20.12
N ALA A 73 -15.84 3.25 20.83
CA ALA A 73 -15.04 2.26 21.56
C ALA A 73 -14.41 1.19 20.64
N ALA A 74 -15.03 0.92 19.50
CA ALA A 74 -14.58 -0.06 18.51
C ALA A 74 -13.32 0.41 17.75
N HIS A 75 -12.65 -0.52 17.05
CA HIS A 75 -11.58 -0.14 16.12
C HIS A 75 -12.14 0.55 14.88
N VAL A 76 -13.31 0.08 14.41
CA VAL A 76 -14.04 0.66 13.28
C VAL A 76 -15.47 0.95 13.72
N GLY A 77 -15.88 2.21 13.58
CA GLY A 77 -17.23 2.65 13.89
C GLY A 77 -18.01 3.00 12.62
N ILE A 78 -19.21 2.46 12.47
CA ILE A 78 -20.11 2.75 11.34
C ILE A 78 -21.40 3.36 11.88
N GLY A 79 -21.68 4.60 11.47
CA GLY A 79 -22.96 5.26 11.72
C GLY A 79 -23.92 5.00 10.57
N ILE A 80 -25.12 4.50 10.86
CA ILE A 80 -26.21 4.45 9.89
C ILE A 80 -26.91 5.81 9.94
N MET A 81 -26.96 6.49 8.79
CA MET A 81 -27.59 7.81 8.69
C MET A 81 -29.12 7.66 8.74
N GLY A 82 -29.71 8.00 9.90
CA GLY A 82 -31.15 8.16 10.08
C GLY A 82 -31.64 9.55 9.64
N ARG A 83 -32.95 9.80 9.75
CA ARG A 83 -33.58 11.11 9.50
C ARG A 83 -33.28 12.17 10.57
N GLU A 84 -32.54 11.83 11.61
CA GLU A 84 -32.26 12.71 12.75
C GLU A 84 -30.76 13.03 12.81
N GLY A 85 -30.42 14.29 12.48
CA GLY A 85 -29.20 14.99 12.90
C GLY A 85 -27.84 14.41 12.49
N ALA A 86 -27.34 14.79 11.31
CA ALA A 86 -25.92 14.63 10.98
C ALA A 86 -25.07 15.70 11.70
N GLN A 87 -24.10 15.30 12.52
CA GLN A 87 -23.18 16.22 13.19
C GLN A 87 -21.73 16.02 12.72
N GLN A 88 -21.26 17.05 11.98
CA GLN A 88 -19.89 17.53 11.75
C GLN A 88 -18.85 16.63 11.07
N ASN A 89 -18.19 17.19 10.05
CA ASN A 89 -16.97 16.66 9.42
C ASN A 89 -15.88 17.76 9.39
N PRO A 90 -14.69 17.53 10.00
CA PRO A 90 -13.58 18.48 10.01
C PRO A 90 -12.77 18.42 8.71
N TYR A 91 -13.31 18.99 7.63
CA TYR A 91 -12.49 19.27 6.44
C TYR A 91 -11.73 20.58 6.65
N ASN A 92 -10.50 20.53 7.21
CA ASN A 92 -9.53 21.61 6.98
C ASN A 92 -8.05 21.34 7.36
N GLU A 93 -7.63 20.12 7.72
CA GLU A 93 -6.20 19.84 7.98
C GLU A 93 -5.46 19.22 6.78
N LEU A 94 -6.19 18.68 5.80
CA LEU A 94 -5.63 17.94 4.65
C LEU A 94 -4.87 18.82 3.64
N PHE A 95 -5.12 20.13 3.64
CA PHE A 95 -4.57 21.05 2.63
C PHE A 95 -3.12 21.51 2.93
N ARG A 96 -2.63 21.38 4.18
CA ARG A 96 -1.26 21.82 4.56
C ARG A 96 -0.19 20.73 4.52
N LEU A 97 -0.55 19.45 4.45
CA LEU A 97 0.39 18.33 4.31
C LEU A 97 0.77 18.05 2.84
N ALA A 98 -0.03 18.54 1.89
CA ALA A 98 0.04 18.22 0.47
C ALA A 98 1.08 19.02 -0.35
N TYR A 99 2.02 19.72 0.29
CA TYR A 99 3.03 20.50 -0.44
C TYR A 99 4.41 19.84 -0.46
N ASN A 100 4.84 19.20 0.64
CA ASN A 100 6.19 18.63 0.74
C ASN A 100 6.27 17.12 0.43
N VAL A 101 5.11 16.46 0.24
CA VAL A 101 5.00 15.00 0.04
C VAL A 101 4.71 14.64 -1.44
N THR A 102 4.37 15.62 -2.28
CA THR A 102 3.64 15.42 -3.54
C THR A 102 4.49 14.97 -4.72
N LEU A 103 5.81 15.18 -4.72
CA LEU A 103 6.62 14.84 -5.90
C LEU A 103 7.08 13.38 -5.93
N VAL A 104 7.39 12.79 -4.77
CA VAL A 104 7.84 11.39 -4.68
C VAL A 104 6.72 10.45 -4.24
N SER A 105 5.72 10.97 -3.52
CA SER A 105 4.65 10.12 -2.97
C SER A 105 3.39 10.06 -3.84
N LEU A 106 3.29 10.84 -4.91
CA LEU A 106 2.09 10.82 -5.77
C LEU A 106 1.85 9.42 -6.35
N SER A 107 2.90 8.78 -6.86
CA SER A 107 2.81 7.42 -7.42
C SER A 107 2.45 6.38 -6.34
N PRO A 108 3.13 6.32 -5.18
CA PRO A 108 2.71 5.46 -4.06
C PRO A 108 1.28 5.71 -3.58
N ILE A 109 0.85 6.98 -3.48
CA ILE A 109 -0.50 7.34 -3.00
C ILE A 109 -1.55 6.87 -3.98
N ILE A 110 -1.36 7.11 -5.28
CA ILE A 110 -2.33 6.71 -6.30
C ILE A 110 -2.45 5.19 -6.37
N ILE A 111 -1.33 4.47 -6.31
CA ILE A 111 -1.36 2.99 -6.21
C ILE A 111 -2.09 2.59 -4.93
N SER A 112 -1.77 3.18 -3.77
CA SER A 112 -2.44 2.83 -2.51
C SER A 112 -3.96 3.07 -2.52
N ILE A 113 -4.46 4.02 -3.32
CA ILE A 113 -5.90 4.35 -3.37
C ILE A 113 -6.62 3.53 -4.44
N PHE A 114 -6.00 3.31 -5.59
CA PHE A 114 -6.67 2.76 -6.78
C PHE A 114 -6.21 1.34 -7.14
N GLU A 115 -5.21 0.78 -6.48
CA GLU A 115 -4.82 -0.61 -6.67
C GLU A 115 -5.87 -1.55 -6.08
N GLN A 116 -6.29 -2.52 -6.87
CA GLN A 116 -7.23 -3.56 -6.46
C GLN A 116 -6.59 -4.92 -6.72
N ASN A 117 -6.50 -5.76 -5.69
CA ASN A 117 -5.93 -7.11 -5.82
C ASN A 117 -6.85 -8.08 -6.57
N VAL A 118 -8.16 -7.95 -6.35
CA VAL A 118 -9.22 -8.78 -6.93
C VAL A 118 -10.40 -7.85 -7.26
N GLU A 119 -11.09 -8.13 -8.36
CA GLU A 119 -12.28 -7.39 -8.78
C GLU A 119 -13.42 -7.51 -7.76
N GLN A 120 -14.16 -6.43 -7.52
CA GLN A 120 -15.22 -6.36 -6.51
C GLN A 120 -16.28 -7.46 -6.68
N GLU A 121 -16.74 -7.71 -7.91
CA GLU A 121 -17.77 -8.72 -8.20
C GLU A 121 -17.35 -10.12 -7.74
N LYS A 122 -16.06 -10.46 -7.87
CA LYS A 122 -15.54 -11.75 -7.40
C LYS A 122 -15.40 -11.82 -5.89
N LEU A 123 -15.06 -10.73 -5.22
CA LEU A 123 -14.98 -10.69 -3.76
C LEU A 123 -16.35 -10.88 -3.11
N GLU A 124 -17.42 -10.41 -3.76
CA GLU A 124 -18.79 -10.64 -3.32
C GLU A 124 -19.22 -12.10 -3.48
N GLN A 125 -18.71 -12.80 -4.50
CA GLN A 125 -18.94 -14.24 -4.71
C GLN A 125 -18.14 -15.11 -3.74
N TYR A 126 -16.92 -14.69 -3.38
CA TYR A 126 -16.00 -15.44 -2.52
C TYR A 126 -15.58 -14.63 -1.27
N PRO A 127 -16.49 -14.44 -0.30
CA PRO A 127 -16.19 -13.67 0.91
C PRO A 127 -15.13 -14.34 1.80
N GLU A 128 -14.84 -15.63 1.59
CA GLU A 128 -13.81 -16.37 2.32
C GLU A 128 -12.40 -15.80 2.14
N ALA A 129 -12.13 -15.12 1.01
CA ALA A 129 -10.87 -14.42 0.78
C ALA A 129 -10.56 -13.34 1.84
N TYR A 130 -11.59 -12.84 2.54
CA TYR A 130 -11.40 -11.88 3.63
C TYR A 130 -10.73 -12.50 4.87
N ARG A 131 -10.71 -13.84 5.01
CA ARG A 131 -10.08 -14.53 6.14
C ARG A 131 -8.57 -14.34 6.17
N GLU A 132 -7.91 -14.31 5.01
CA GLU A 132 -6.47 -14.05 4.91
C GLU A 132 -6.11 -12.65 5.43
N VAL A 133 -6.96 -11.66 5.11
CA VAL A 133 -6.81 -10.28 5.58
C VAL A 133 -6.98 -10.20 7.10
N GLN A 134 -7.97 -10.89 7.67
CA GLN A 134 -8.16 -10.95 9.12
C GLN A 134 -7.00 -11.64 9.85
N ALA A 135 -6.37 -12.62 9.20
CA ALA A 135 -5.22 -13.32 9.74
C ALA A 135 -3.91 -12.51 9.64
N GLY A 136 -3.91 -11.38 8.92
CA GLY A 136 -2.75 -10.49 8.80
C GLY A 136 -1.58 -11.14 8.05
N VAL A 137 -1.86 -12.07 7.13
CA VAL A 137 -0.82 -12.87 6.45
C VAL A 137 0.17 -12.02 5.66
N ASP A 138 -0.30 -10.93 5.05
CA ASP A 138 0.53 -10.04 4.24
C ASP A 138 1.47 -9.16 5.08
N TRP A 139 0.97 -8.65 6.22
CA TRP A 139 1.71 -7.69 7.05
C TRP A 139 2.32 -8.36 8.28
N ASN A 140 3.47 -9.00 8.05
CA ASN A 140 4.27 -9.65 9.08
C ASN A 140 5.62 -8.96 9.26
N PHE A 141 6.20 -9.07 10.46
CA PHE A 141 7.56 -8.58 10.73
C PHE A 141 8.59 -9.15 9.73
N ARG A 142 8.40 -10.40 9.28
CA ARG A 142 9.23 -11.03 8.25
C ARG A 142 9.17 -10.27 6.92
N THR A 143 7.96 -9.90 6.47
CA THR A 143 7.77 -9.10 5.25
C THR A 143 8.48 -7.75 5.38
N GLY A 144 8.40 -7.12 6.56
CA GLY A 144 9.15 -5.90 6.86
C GLY A 144 10.67 -6.06 6.70
N PHE A 145 11.26 -7.14 7.22
CA PHE A 145 12.69 -7.40 7.03
C PHE A 145 13.06 -7.63 5.56
N VAL A 146 12.22 -8.33 4.79
CA VAL A 146 12.45 -8.52 3.35
C VAL A 146 12.51 -7.16 2.62
N PHE A 147 11.60 -6.23 2.93
CA PHE A 147 11.63 -4.88 2.35
C PHE A 147 12.87 -4.07 2.74
N ILE A 148 13.37 -4.23 3.96
CA ILE A 148 14.61 -3.56 4.41
C ILE A 148 15.80 -4.09 3.60
N PHE A 149 15.96 -5.41 3.48
CA PHE A 149 17.05 -5.99 2.71
C PHE A 149 16.95 -5.65 1.22
N GLU A 150 15.75 -5.62 0.65
CA GLU A 150 15.53 -5.19 -0.72
C GLU A 150 15.94 -3.72 -0.91
N SER A 151 15.59 -2.84 0.03
CA SER A 151 15.98 -1.42 -0.03
C SER A 151 17.49 -1.22 0.09
N LEU A 152 18.16 -1.99 0.95
CA LEU A 152 19.62 -1.98 1.07
C LEU A 152 20.29 -2.48 -0.21
N TRP A 153 19.76 -3.54 -0.81
CA TRP A 153 20.22 -4.04 -2.10
C TRP A 153 20.12 -2.98 -3.19
N VAL A 154 18.95 -2.34 -3.34
CA VAL A 154 18.75 -1.27 -4.33
C VAL A 154 19.73 -0.12 -4.12
N CYS A 155 19.95 0.28 -2.86
CA CYS A 155 20.90 1.33 -2.52
C CYS A 155 22.34 0.97 -2.94
N ILE A 156 22.84 -0.21 -2.52
CA ILE A 156 24.20 -0.66 -2.80
C ILE A 156 24.42 -0.88 -4.31
N ALA A 157 23.45 -1.51 -4.99
CA ALA A 157 23.54 -1.87 -6.39
C ALA A 157 23.48 -0.66 -7.33
N ILE A 158 22.93 0.48 -6.88
CA ILE A 158 22.99 1.75 -7.61
C ILE A 158 24.24 2.54 -7.21
N PHE A 159 24.56 2.59 -5.91
CA PHE A 159 25.67 3.40 -5.41
C PHE A 159 27.05 2.91 -5.84
N LEU A 160 27.35 1.60 -5.74
CA LEU A 160 28.69 1.09 -6.05
C LEU A 160 29.06 1.22 -7.54
N PRO A 161 28.17 0.88 -8.51
CA PRO A 161 28.49 1.10 -9.92
C PRO A 161 28.58 2.58 -10.27
N THR A 162 27.79 3.44 -9.61
CA THR A 162 27.87 4.90 -9.75
C THR A 162 29.24 5.43 -9.29
N LEU A 163 29.76 4.93 -8.16
CA LEU A 163 31.11 5.27 -7.72
C LEU A 163 32.20 4.74 -8.66
N ALA A 164 32.05 3.52 -9.18
CA ALA A 164 33.01 2.95 -10.13
C ALA A 164 33.04 3.72 -11.46
N LEU A 165 31.88 4.21 -11.93
CA LEU A 165 31.77 5.05 -13.13
C LEU A 165 32.43 6.42 -12.95
N VAL A 166 32.43 7.00 -11.75
CA VAL A 166 32.97 8.34 -11.50
C VAL A 166 34.38 8.32 -10.91
N GLY A 167 34.80 7.18 -10.35
CA GLY A 167 36.04 7.03 -9.57
C GLY A 167 37.34 7.24 -10.35
N ASP A 168 37.34 7.03 -11.67
CA ASP A 168 38.51 7.19 -12.53
C ASP A 168 38.39 8.45 -13.41
N GLY A 169 38.28 9.63 -12.77
CA GLY A 169 38.55 10.92 -13.43
C GLY A 169 37.79 11.15 -14.73
N ASP A 170 36.55 10.64 -14.83
CA ASP A 170 35.83 10.60 -16.10
C ASP A 170 35.56 12.02 -16.61
N ILE A 171 36.15 12.26 -17.78
CA ILE A 171 36.16 13.53 -18.47
C ILE A 171 34.83 13.62 -19.20
N ALA A 172 33.98 14.59 -18.85
CA ALA A 172 32.80 14.91 -19.65
C ALA A 172 33.21 15.11 -21.12
N ALA A 173 32.28 14.97 -22.08
CA ALA A 173 32.58 15.20 -23.51
C ALA A 173 33.24 16.57 -23.80
N THR A 174 33.16 17.50 -22.84
CA THR A 174 33.73 18.84 -22.81
C THR A 174 35.18 18.94 -22.27
N GLY A 175 35.80 17.84 -21.83
CA GLY A 175 37.17 17.90 -21.27
C GLY A 175 37.23 18.19 -19.77
N LEU A 176 36.09 18.32 -19.09
CA LEU A 176 36.01 18.70 -17.66
C LEU A 176 35.73 17.49 -16.76
N THR A 177 36.31 17.49 -15.57
CA THR A 177 36.03 16.47 -14.54
C THR A 177 34.63 16.62 -13.98
N ILE A 178 33.90 15.51 -13.86
CA ILE A 178 32.58 15.48 -13.24
C ILE A 178 32.70 15.82 -11.74
N GLY A 179 32.01 16.89 -11.30
CA GLY A 179 31.99 17.31 -9.91
C GLY A 179 31.11 16.45 -8.99
N PHE A 180 31.38 16.49 -7.68
CA PHE A 180 30.62 15.74 -6.66
C PHE A 180 29.11 16.04 -6.66
N TYR A 181 28.70 17.26 -7.01
CA TYR A 181 27.28 17.62 -7.13
C TYR A 181 26.57 16.88 -8.27
N ASN A 182 27.26 16.63 -9.39
CA ASN A 182 26.70 15.87 -10.50
C ASN A 182 26.50 14.40 -10.13
N LEU A 183 27.38 13.84 -9.29
CA LEU A 183 27.22 12.50 -8.72
C LEU A 183 25.95 12.39 -7.85
N ILE A 184 25.67 13.39 -7.02
CA ILE A 184 24.46 13.43 -6.17
C ILE A 184 23.20 13.48 -7.05
N TRP A 185 23.19 14.32 -8.07
CA TRP A 185 22.07 14.41 -9.02
C TRP A 185 21.81 13.10 -9.75
N PHE A 186 22.88 12.48 -10.24
CA PHE A 186 22.82 11.20 -10.93
C PHE A 186 22.27 10.09 -10.02
N LEU A 187 22.78 9.99 -8.79
CA LEU A 187 22.31 9.03 -7.81
C LEU A 187 20.82 9.26 -7.48
N SER A 188 20.41 10.51 -7.30
CA SER A 188 19.02 10.87 -7.00
C SER A 188 18.07 10.51 -8.13
N ALA A 189 18.45 10.76 -9.39
CA ALA A 189 17.66 10.40 -10.57
C ALA A 189 17.57 8.87 -10.76
N ALA A 190 18.68 8.14 -10.55
CA ALA A 190 18.70 6.68 -10.64
C ALA A 190 17.83 6.02 -9.55
N ILE A 191 17.86 6.53 -8.32
CA ILE A 191 16.99 6.07 -7.22
C ILE A 191 15.52 6.36 -7.55
N PHE A 192 15.21 7.55 -8.04
CA PHE A 192 13.84 7.89 -8.44
C PHE A 192 13.30 6.90 -9.49
N MET A 193 14.09 6.64 -10.54
CA MET A 193 13.73 5.67 -11.58
C MET A 193 13.56 4.25 -11.01
N ALA A 194 14.45 3.81 -10.11
CA ALA A 194 14.35 2.50 -9.47
C ALA A 194 13.05 2.35 -8.68
N VAL A 195 12.67 3.39 -7.95
CA VAL A 195 11.41 3.44 -7.20
C VAL A 195 10.22 3.42 -8.14
N THR A 196 10.22 4.23 -9.20
CA THR A 196 9.15 4.22 -10.22
C THR A 196 8.99 2.85 -10.87
N TYR A 197 10.09 2.17 -11.22
CA TYR A 197 10.05 0.82 -11.77
C TYR A 197 9.53 -0.21 -10.78
N LYS A 198 9.99 -0.16 -9.53
CA LYS A 198 9.47 -1.05 -8.48
C LYS A 198 7.95 -0.92 -8.37
N PHE A 199 7.43 0.30 -8.34
CA PHE A 199 5.99 0.55 -8.28
C PHE A 199 5.25 0.07 -9.53
N ALA A 200 5.76 0.37 -10.73
CA ALA A 200 5.18 -0.12 -11.97
C ALA A 200 5.12 -1.66 -12.03
N LEU A 201 6.12 -2.35 -11.48
CA LEU A 201 6.18 -3.81 -11.44
C LEU A 201 5.26 -4.43 -10.37
N VAL A 202 5.01 -3.72 -9.27
CA VAL A 202 4.10 -4.16 -8.21
C VAL A 202 2.64 -3.93 -8.58
N THR A 203 2.35 -2.90 -9.38
CA THR A 203 0.99 -2.61 -9.87
C THR A 203 0.42 -3.79 -10.67
N ARG A 204 -0.71 -4.31 -10.20
CA ARG A 204 -1.40 -5.47 -10.80
C ARG A 204 -2.52 -4.98 -11.72
N HIS A 205 -3.20 -3.90 -11.37
CA HIS A 205 -4.29 -3.33 -12.15
C HIS A 205 -3.94 -1.96 -12.74
N TRP A 206 -3.46 -1.95 -13.98
CA TRP A 206 -3.13 -0.71 -14.69
C TRP A 206 -4.38 0.09 -15.03
N THR A 207 -4.45 1.31 -14.50
CA THR A 207 -5.46 2.31 -14.87
C THR A 207 -4.81 3.53 -15.50
N ILE A 208 -5.61 4.34 -16.19
CA ILE A 208 -5.16 5.61 -16.77
C ILE A 208 -4.59 6.54 -15.68
N MET A 209 -5.12 6.48 -14.46
CA MET A 209 -4.63 7.26 -13.33
C MET A 209 -3.21 6.87 -12.91
N HIS A 210 -2.89 5.57 -12.92
CA HIS A 210 -1.52 5.09 -12.64
C HIS A 210 -0.53 5.58 -13.70
N VAL A 211 -0.90 5.50 -14.98
CA VAL A 211 -0.07 6.01 -16.09
C VAL A 211 0.11 7.52 -15.99
N GLY A 212 -0.96 8.26 -15.69
CA GLY A 212 -0.92 9.70 -15.47
C GLY A 212 -0.03 10.09 -14.29
N ALA A 213 -0.11 9.36 -13.18
CA ALA A 213 0.72 9.57 -11.99
C ALA A 213 2.22 9.40 -12.29
N ILE A 214 2.56 8.29 -12.95
CA ILE A 214 3.95 8.00 -13.32
C ILE A 214 4.46 9.08 -14.29
N THR A 215 3.66 9.40 -15.31
CA THR A 215 4.01 10.43 -16.31
C THR A 215 4.23 11.79 -15.66
N LEU A 216 3.33 12.21 -14.77
CA LEU A 216 3.44 13.48 -14.05
C LEU A 216 4.66 13.49 -13.12
N SER A 217 4.95 12.39 -12.44
CA SER A 217 6.11 12.29 -11.55
C SER A 217 7.45 12.42 -12.31
N VAL A 218 7.58 11.76 -13.46
CA VAL A 218 8.75 11.88 -14.34
C VAL A 218 8.84 13.28 -14.95
N PHE A 219 7.70 13.85 -15.37
CA PHE A 219 7.65 15.21 -15.91
C PHE A 219 8.11 16.26 -14.88
N LEU A 220 7.68 16.13 -13.62
CA LEU A 220 8.09 17.01 -12.53
C LEU A 220 9.57 16.85 -12.19
N LEU A 221 10.13 15.64 -12.27
CA LEU A 221 11.58 15.42 -12.14
C LEU A 221 12.35 16.18 -13.23
N VAL A 222 11.92 16.08 -14.48
CA VAL A 222 12.55 16.78 -15.61
C VAL A 222 12.49 18.30 -15.42
N ILE A 223 11.33 18.84 -15.04
CA ILE A 223 11.19 20.27 -14.72
C ILE A 223 12.11 20.67 -13.57
N ALA A 224 12.20 19.87 -12.50
CA ALA A 224 13.08 20.17 -11.38
C ALA A 224 14.55 20.25 -11.81
N VAL A 225 14.99 19.37 -12.71
CA VAL A 225 16.35 19.43 -13.28
C VAL A 225 16.54 20.72 -14.11
N TYR A 226 15.60 21.05 -15.00
CA TYR A 226 15.69 22.27 -15.81
C TYR A 226 15.67 23.55 -14.98
N LEU A 227 14.86 23.60 -13.91
CA LEU A 227 14.81 24.74 -12.98
C LEU A 227 16.14 24.88 -12.22
N ASN A 228 16.75 23.77 -11.78
CA ASN A 228 18.05 23.82 -11.12
C ASN A 228 19.16 24.32 -12.06
N VAL A 229 19.14 23.92 -13.34
CA VAL A 229 20.07 24.42 -14.35
C VAL A 229 19.80 25.89 -14.68
N GLY A 230 18.53 26.29 -14.83
CA GLY A 230 18.14 27.64 -15.23
C GLY A 230 18.30 28.70 -14.14
N LEU A 231 18.26 28.31 -12.86
CA LEU A 231 18.43 29.22 -11.72
C LEU A 231 19.90 29.38 -11.27
N ALA A 232 20.87 28.76 -11.98
CA ALA A 232 22.31 28.96 -11.83
C ALA A 232 22.84 28.87 -10.38
N TYR A 233 22.24 28.04 -9.53
CA TYR A 233 22.56 27.98 -8.09
C TYR A 233 23.76 27.09 -7.73
N VAL A 234 24.46 26.50 -8.70
CA VAL A 234 25.63 25.63 -8.45
C VAL A 234 26.72 25.97 -9.47
N ASP A 235 27.95 26.05 -8.97
CA ASP A 235 29.19 26.34 -9.70
C ASP A 235 29.33 25.60 -11.04
N LYS A 236 30.26 26.07 -11.88
CA LYS A 236 30.61 25.71 -13.28
C LYS A 236 30.61 24.22 -13.71
N SER A 237 30.28 23.26 -12.85
CA SER A 237 29.85 21.90 -13.22
C SER A 237 28.32 21.84 -13.25
N SER A 238 27.72 22.17 -14.39
CA SER A 238 26.27 22.18 -14.55
C SER A 238 25.74 20.74 -14.66
N PRO A 239 24.57 20.40 -14.10
CA PRO A 239 23.89 19.12 -14.35
C PRO A 239 23.69 18.82 -15.85
N GLY A 240 23.66 19.87 -16.68
CA GLY A 240 23.57 19.75 -18.14
C GLY A 240 24.75 19.04 -18.78
N ASP A 241 25.93 19.05 -18.15
CA ASP A 241 27.12 18.42 -18.72
C ASP A 241 27.00 16.89 -18.78
N LEU A 242 26.35 16.27 -17.78
CA LEU A 242 26.08 14.82 -17.78
C LEU A 242 24.99 14.42 -18.79
N ALA A 243 24.00 15.29 -19.02
CA ALA A 243 22.94 15.05 -19.99
C ALA A 243 23.45 14.99 -21.43
N THR A 244 24.68 15.47 -21.70
CA THR A 244 25.30 15.35 -23.03
C THR A 244 25.87 13.96 -23.32
N ILE A 245 26.05 13.11 -22.30
CA ILE A 245 26.71 11.81 -22.42
C ILE A 245 25.66 10.73 -22.71
N PRO A 246 25.69 10.03 -23.86
CA PRO A 246 24.69 8.99 -24.15
C PRO A 246 24.71 7.83 -23.15
N ALA A 247 25.88 7.47 -22.63
CA ALA A 247 26.05 6.41 -21.61
C ALA A 247 25.28 6.69 -20.31
N PHE A 248 25.07 7.98 -19.98
CA PHE A 248 24.28 8.40 -18.81
C PHE A 248 22.84 7.89 -18.90
N TYR A 249 22.20 8.00 -20.07
CA TYR A 249 20.82 7.54 -20.26
C TYR A 249 20.71 6.02 -20.23
N PHE A 250 21.69 5.29 -20.79
CA PHE A 250 21.72 3.84 -20.69
C PHE A 250 21.81 3.39 -19.23
N TYR A 251 22.67 4.02 -18.43
CA TYR A 251 22.74 3.72 -17.00
C TYR A 251 21.42 4.04 -16.28
N LEU A 252 20.89 5.25 -16.50
CA LEU A 252 19.70 5.76 -15.80
C LEU A 252 18.46 4.88 -15.98
N PHE A 253 18.31 4.22 -17.13
CA PHE A 253 17.17 3.33 -17.38
C PHE A 253 17.49 1.86 -17.14
N LEU A 254 18.65 1.37 -17.59
CA LEU A 254 18.96 -0.06 -17.59
C LEU A 254 19.34 -0.55 -16.19
N VAL A 255 20.14 0.22 -15.44
CA VAL A 255 20.62 -0.22 -14.12
C VAL A 255 19.48 -0.26 -13.10
N PRO A 256 18.65 0.80 -12.95
CA PRO A 256 17.49 0.73 -12.07
C PRO A 256 16.49 -0.38 -12.40
N LEU A 257 16.34 -0.73 -13.69
CA LEU A 257 15.49 -1.85 -14.12
C LEU A 257 16.13 -3.22 -13.76
N ALA A 258 17.42 -3.40 -14.05
CA ALA A 258 18.14 -4.64 -13.77
C ALA A 258 18.19 -4.97 -12.27
N VAL A 259 18.33 -3.95 -11.42
CA VAL A 259 18.36 -4.10 -9.96
C VAL A 259 17.06 -4.68 -9.39
N GLN A 260 15.92 -4.54 -10.08
CA GLN A 260 14.63 -5.10 -9.65
C GLN A 260 14.48 -6.59 -9.93
N LEU A 261 15.29 -7.16 -10.83
CA LEU A 261 15.15 -8.55 -11.28
C LEU A 261 15.19 -9.58 -10.14
N PRO A 262 16.11 -9.51 -9.15
CA PRO A 262 16.13 -10.46 -8.04
C PRO A 262 14.82 -10.45 -7.23
N GLY A 263 14.28 -9.25 -6.96
CA GLY A 263 13.01 -9.09 -6.26
C GLY A 263 11.83 -9.64 -7.05
N MET A 264 11.82 -9.43 -8.37
CA MET A 264 10.80 -9.99 -9.26
C MET A 264 10.84 -11.52 -9.29
N VAL A 265 12.03 -12.11 -9.41
CA VAL A 265 12.20 -13.58 -9.40
C VAL A 265 11.71 -14.15 -8.07
N GLY A 266 12.03 -13.51 -6.95
CA GLY A 266 11.52 -13.91 -5.63
C GLY A 266 9.99 -13.86 -5.54
N ALA A 267 9.37 -12.81 -6.08
CA ALA A 267 7.91 -12.69 -6.11
C ALA A 267 7.26 -13.78 -6.98
N VAL A 268 7.79 -14.02 -8.19
CA VAL A 268 7.31 -15.08 -9.09
C VAL A 268 7.46 -16.45 -8.47
N LEU A 269 8.58 -16.74 -7.80
CA LEU A 269 8.78 -18.01 -7.11
C LEU A 269 7.79 -18.18 -5.95
N ARG A 270 7.54 -17.14 -5.15
CA ARG A 270 6.54 -17.20 -4.08
C ARG A 270 5.13 -17.43 -4.63
N ASP A 271 4.79 -16.78 -5.72
CA ASP A 271 3.45 -16.84 -6.29
C ASP A 271 3.21 -18.18 -7.04
N ASN A 272 4.25 -18.89 -7.48
CA ASN A 272 4.14 -20.17 -8.21
C ASN A 272 4.59 -21.42 -7.44
N VAL A 273 5.39 -21.27 -6.37
CA VAL A 273 6.01 -22.39 -5.64
C VAL A 273 5.61 -22.34 -4.18
N GLY A 274 4.72 -23.26 -3.78
CA GLY A 274 4.30 -23.44 -2.39
C GLY A 274 2.79 -23.32 -2.20
N ALA A 275 2.37 -22.88 -1.00
CA ALA A 275 0.98 -22.55 -0.72
C ALA A 275 0.66 -21.19 -1.38
N VAL A 276 0.03 -21.25 -2.55
CA VAL A 276 -0.41 -20.09 -3.31
C VAL A 276 -1.48 -19.34 -2.51
N PRO A 277 -1.38 -18.02 -2.33
CA PRO A 277 -2.41 -17.24 -1.64
C PRO A 277 -3.77 -17.27 -2.36
N ASP A 278 -4.87 -17.26 -1.62
CA ASP A 278 -6.22 -17.38 -2.19
C ASP A 278 -6.54 -16.26 -3.19
N TYR A 279 -6.04 -15.05 -2.93
CA TYR A 279 -6.21 -13.91 -3.84
C TYR A 279 -5.55 -14.13 -5.21
N VAL A 280 -4.46 -14.90 -5.29
CA VAL A 280 -3.79 -15.21 -6.57
C VAL A 280 -4.67 -16.13 -7.40
N VAL A 281 -5.22 -17.16 -6.77
CA VAL A 281 -6.11 -18.14 -7.42
C VAL A 281 -7.37 -17.45 -7.97
N LEU A 282 -8.06 -16.67 -7.13
CA LEU A 282 -9.28 -15.96 -7.54
C LEU A 282 -9.05 -15.03 -8.73
N ARG A 283 -7.88 -14.39 -8.76
CA ARG A 283 -7.45 -13.53 -9.86
C ARG A 283 -7.16 -14.31 -11.14
N GLU A 284 -6.43 -15.42 -11.05
CA GLU A 284 -6.14 -16.27 -12.21
C GLU A 284 -7.42 -16.82 -12.83
N GLU A 285 -8.37 -17.28 -12.00
CA GLU A 285 -9.69 -17.68 -12.47
C GLU A 285 -10.42 -16.52 -13.18
N ALA A 286 -10.28 -15.28 -12.70
CA ALA A 286 -10.94 -14.11 -13.31
C ALA A 286 -10.36 -13.82 -14.69
N TYR A 287 -9.04 -13.93 -14.80
CA TYR A 287 -8.33 -13.78 -16.05
C TYR A 287 -8.73 -14.86 -17.07
N VAL A 288 -8.79 -16.13 -16.65
CA VAL A 288 -9.20 -17.25 -17.49
C VAL A 288 -10.62 -17.03 -18.00
N GLN A 289 -11.60 -16.72 -17.13
CA GLN A 289 -12.99 -16.45 -17.52
C GLN A 289 -13.10 -15.30 -18.54
N ARG A 290 -12.39 -14.19 -18.33
CA ARG A 290 -12.36 -13.08 -19.30
C ARG A 290 -11.74 -13.50 -20.64
N SER A 291 -10.69 -14.31 -20.62
CA SER A 291 -10.03 -14.82 -21.83
C SER A 291 -10.96 -15.75 -22.63
N GLU A 292 -11.73 -16.58 -21.93
CA GLU A 292 -12.71 -17.49 -22.54
C GLU A 292 -13.90 -16.72 -23.12
N MET A 293 -14.43 -15.71 -22.41
CA MET A 293 -15.47 -14.83 -22.95
C MET A 293 -15.00 -14.11 -24.21
N LYS A 294 -13.75 -13.60 -24.24
CA LYS A 294 -13.17 -12.98 -25.44
C LYS A 294 -13.03 -13.97 -26.59
N ARG A 295 -12.57 -15.20 -26.34
CA ARG A 295 -12.49 -16.26 -27.36
C ARG A 295 -13.87 -16.71 -27.86
N GLY A 296 -14.86 -16.76 -26.97
CA GLY A 296 -16.26 -17.07 -27.29
C GLY A 296 -16.91 -15.99 -28.16
N GLY A 297 -16.72 -14.71 -27.81
CA GLY A 297 -17.17 -13.57 -28.60
C GLY A 297 -16.49 -13.46 -29.97
N MET A 298 -15.22 -13.85 -30.07
CA MET A 298 -14.53 -13.97 -31.37
C MET A 298 -15.11 -15.09 -32.24
N ARG A 299 -15.51 -16.22 -31.65
CA ARG A 299 -16.13 -17.35 -32.38
C ARG A 299 -17.52 -16.99 -32.90
N THR A 300 -18.34 -16.29 -32.14
CA THR A 300 -19.67 -15.83 -32.58
C THR A 300 -19.57 -14.69 -33.60
N GLY A 301 -18.62 -13.76 -33.43
CA GLY A 301 -18.31 -12.72 -34.41
C GLY A 301 -17.79 -13.28 -35.76
N ALA A 302 -16.94 -14.30 -35.72
CA ALA A 302 -16.44 -14.97 -36.93
C ALA A 302 -17.53 -15.81 -37.62
N ALA A 303 -18.44 -16.45 -36.88
CA ALA A 303 -19.59 -17.16 -37.44
C ALA A 303 -20.59 -16.20 -38.10
N GLY A 304 -20.81 -15.01 -37.52
CA GLY A 304 -21.63 -13.96 -38.13
C GLY A 304 -21.00 -13.35 -39.39
N ALA A 305 -19.67 -13.21 -39.43
CA ALA A 305 -18.96 -12.71 -40.61
C ALA A 305 -18.96 -13.71 -41.78
N ASN A 306 -18.88 -15.02 -41.52
CA ASN A 306 -18.98 -16.05 -42.56
C ASN A 306 -20.42 -16.25 -43.08
N ALA A 307 -21.45 -15.94 -42.28
CA ALA A 307 -22.84 -15.97 -42.74
C ALA A 307 -23.18 -14.81 -43.70
N GLY A 308 -22.41 -13.73 -43.71
CA GLY A 308 -22.56 -12.59 -44.63
C GLY A 308 -21.86 -12.76 -45.99
N PHE A 309 -21.13 -13.87 -46.20
CA PHE A 309 -20.39 -14.14 -47.44
C PHE A 309 -21.02 -15.24 -48.33
N ILE A 310 -22.18 -15.77 -47.94
CA ILE A 310 -22.92 -16.82 -48.67
C ILE A 310 -24.35 -16.34 -49.04
N ALA A 311 -24.52 -15.04 -49.29
CA ALA A 311 -25.75 -14.46 -49.84
C ALA A 311 -25.43 -13.65 -51.10
#